data_AF-A0A061FDZ4-F1
#
_entry.id   AF-A0A061FDZ4-F1
#
_cell.length_a   1.000
_cell.length_b   1.000
_cell.length_c   1.000
_cell.angle_alpha   90.00
_cell.angle_beta   90.00
_cell.angle_gamma   90.00
#
_symmetry.space_group_name_H-M   'P 1'
#
loop_
_entity.id
_entity.type
_entity.pdbx_description
1 polymer ?
#
loop_
_entity_poly.entity_id
_entity_poly.type
_entity_poly.pdbx_seq_one_letter_code
_entity_poly.pdbx_strand_id
1 'polypeptide(L)'
;MNIASCNIQLPSSSYYSSCWCISPSTFSKPKPKQLSFNRTTASLLDMDATTNPGLYPLQRCKTLHLVRHAQGIHNVAGEKDHAAYLSEELFDAHLTPLGWQQVDNLRKHVQETGLSKKIDLVIVSPLLRTMQTAVGAFGGEGYRDGIDIPPLMVENAGESHHPAISSLNCPPFVAVELCREHLGVHPCDRRKSINEYRPLFPAIDFSLKAMRIFCGKLILEKRMKKLQLEE
;
A
#
# COMPACT_ATOMS: atom_id res chain seq x y z
N MET A 1 13.69 8.09 13.14
CA MET A 1 12.36 8.12 12.49
C MET A 1 11.31 7.81 13.54
N ASN A 2 10.05 8.20 13.31
CA ASN A 2 8.95 7.98 14.26
C ASN A 2 7.86 7.12 13.61
N ILE A 3 7.14 6.33 14.41
CA ILE A 3 5.95 5.58 13.99
C ILE A 3 4.72 6.33 14.52
N ALA A 4 3.90 6.87 13.63
CA ALA A 4 2.56 7.36 14.00
C ALA A 4 1.59 6.17 14.00
N SER A 5 0.61 6.15 14.91
CA SER A 5 -0.32 5.01 15.05
C SER A 5 -1.76 5.51 15.21
N CYS A 6 -2.70 4.94 14.47
CA CYS A 6 -4.12 5.23 14.58
C CYS A 6 -4.98 3.96 14.50
N ASN A 7 -6.22 4.02 14.97
CA ASN A 7 -7.18 2.92 14.89
C ASN A 7 -8.24 3.25 13.85
N ILE A 8 -8.44 2.36 12.87
CA ILE A 8 -9.44 2.50 11.81
C ILE A 8 -10.53 1.47 12.02
N GLN A 9 -11.79 1.91 12.06
CA GLN A 9 -12.95 1.04 12.11
C GLN A 9 -13.10 0.30 10.77
N LEU A 10 -13.20 -1.04 10.80
CA LEU A 10 -13.70 -1.76 9.64
C LEU A 10 -15.23 -1.64 9.59
N PRO A 11 -15.84 -1.32 8.42
CA PRO A 11 -17.28 -1.36 8.28
C PRO A 11 -17.76 -2.79 8.53
N SER A 12 -18.63 -2.98 9.53
CA SER A 12 -19.19 -4.29 9.81
C SER A 12 -20.04 -4.75 8.64
N SER A 13 -19.79 -5.97 8.15
CA SER A 13 -20.46 -6.64 7.02
C SER A 13 -21.97 -6.90 7.21
N SER A 14 -22.59 -6.29 8.22
CA SER A 14 -23.97 -6.48 8.68
C SER A 14 -25.00 -5.60 7.95
N TYR A 15 -24.58 -4.52 7.29
CA TYR A 15 -25.48 -3.55 6.63
C TYR A 15 -25.64 -3.75 5.12
N TYR A 16 -25.52 -5.00 4.66
CA TYR A 16 -26.18 -5.47 3.43
C TYR A 16 -27.01 -6.74 3.70
N SER A 17 -27.67 -6.79 4.85
CA SER A 17 -28.71 -7.78 5.16
C SER A 17 -30.09 -7.15 5.07
N SER A 18 -30.56 -6.90 3.84
CA SER A 18 -31.98 -6.67 3.58
C SER A 18 -32.71 -8.02 3.63
N CYS A 19 -32.76 -8.63 4.82
CA CYS A 19 -33.51 -9.86 5.09
C CYS A 19 -35.00 -9.59 4.86
N TRP A 20 -35.49 -9.91 3.67
CA TRP A 20 -36.91 -9.96 3.37
C TRP A 20 -37.52 -11.19 4.05
N CYS A 21 -37.89 -11.03 5.32
CA CYS A 21 -38.73 -11.98 6.04
C CYS A 21 -40.13 -11.99 5.42
N ILE A 22 -40.32 -12.79 4.38
CA ILE A 22 -41.63 -12.96 3.72
C ILE A 22 -42.52 -13.83 4.62
N SER A 23 -43.27 -13.17 5.51
CA SER A 23 -44.44 -13.78 6.15
C SER A 23 -45.52 -14.07 5.09
N PRO A 24 -46.11 -15.28 5.04
CA PRO A 24 -47.13 -15.60 4.05
C PRO A 24 -48.47 -14.94 4.41
N SER A 25 -48.92 -14.00 3.57
CA SER A 25 -50.30 -13.48 3.56
C SER A 25 -50.95 -13.68 2.18
N THR A 26 -52.27 -13.60 2.13
CA THR A 26 -53.09 -14.27 1.11
C THR A 26 -53.13 -13.57 -0.27
N PHE A 27 -53.42 -14.39 -1.28
CA PHE A 27 -53.32 -14.08 -2.70
C PHE A 27 -54.51 -13.25 -3.23
N SER A 28 -54.26 -12.07 -3.80
CA SER A 28 -55.17 -11.42 -4.76
C SER A 28 -54.46 -10.48 -5.75
N LYS A 29 -54.97 -10.44 -6.99
CA LYS A 29 -54.58 -9.63 -8.18
C LYS A 29 -55.86 -9.44 -9.05
N PRO A 30 -55.94 -8.56 -10.08
CA PRO A 30 -54.93 -7.72 -10.77
C PRO A 30 -55.28 -6.19 -10.64
N LYS A 31 -55.06 -5.21 -11.53
CA LYS A 31 -54.59 -5.03 -12.95
C LYS A 31 -53.80 -3.66 -13.05
N PRO A 32 -53.08 -3.33 -14.16
CA PRO A 32 -51.86 -2.49 -14.09
C PRO A 32 -51.81 -1.16 -14.90
N LYS A 33 -50.67 -0.45 -14.75
CA LYS A 33 -50.05 0.61 -15.60
C LYS A 33 -50.35 2.08 -15.29
N GLN A 34 -49.31 2.79 -14.83
CA GLN A 34 -48.55 3.67 -15.73
C GLN A 34 -47.05 3.63 -15.36
N LEU A 35 -46.16 4.05 -16.25
CA LEU A 35 -44.71 4.16 -15.99
C LEU A 35 -44.33 5.64 -15.85
N SER A 36 -43.50 5.97 -14.86
CA SER A 36 -42.68 7.19 -14.85
C SER A 36 -41.20 6.80 -14.98
N PHE A 37 -40.51 7.36 -15.98
CA PHE A 37 -39.17 6.93 -16.39
C PHE A 37 -38.07 7.81 -15.78
N ASN A 38 -37.86 7.69 -14.46
CA ASN A 38 -36.86 8.50 -13.77
C ASN A 38 -35.46 7.86 -13.83
N ARG A 39 -34.69 8.35 -14.79
CA ARG A 39 -33.28 8.01 -15.08
C ARG A 39 -32.36 8.33 -13.89
N THR A 40 -31.87 7.30 -13.20
CA THR A 40 -30.84 7.45 -12.15
C THR A 40 -29.45 7.73 -12.74
N THR A 41 -29.12 9.01 -12.89
CA THR A 41 -27.72 9.45 -13.01
C THR A 41 -27.08 9.42 -11.63
N ALA A 42 -26.13 8.50 -11.40
CA ALA A 42 -25.36 8.45 -10.16
C ALA A 42 -24.36 9.63 -10.10
N SER A 43 -24.75 10.72 -9.44
CA SER A 43 -23.88 11.86 -9.13
C SER A 43 -22.91 11.51 -8.00
N LEU A 44 -21.64 11.87 -8.14
CA LEU A 44 -20.55 11.58 -7.19
C LEU A 44 -20.56 12.45 -5.93
N LEU A 45 -21.74 12.78 -5.40
CA LEU A 45 -21.93 13.69 -4.27
C LEU A 45 -22.98 13.14 -3.31
N ASP A 46 -22.59 12.13 -2.53
CA ASP A 46 -23.17 11.92 -1.19
C ASP A 46 -22.14 11.26 -0.26
N MET A 47 -21.36 12.12 0.41
CA MET A 47 -20.62 11.81 1.63
C MET A 47 -20.85 12.94 2.61
N ASP A 48 -22.11 13.14 3.00
CA ASP A 48 -22.45 13.99 4.14
C ASP A 48 -21.97 13.32 5.43
N ALA A 49 -20.72 13.56 5.77
CA ALA A 49 -20.01 12.90 6.86
C ALA A 49 -20.45 13.47 8.21
N THR A 50 -21.66 13.09 8.66
CA THR A 50 -22.16 13.38 10.00
C THR A 50 -21.31 12.63 11.03
N THR A 51 -20.22 13.26 11.47
CA THR A 51 -19.19 12.72 12.36
C THR A 51 -19.69 12.62 13.81
N ASN A 52 -20.65 11.73 14.05
CA ASN A 52 -20.88 11.19 15.40
C ASN A 52 -19.58 10.51 15.88
N PRO A 53 -18.95 10.98 16.97
CA PRO A 53 -17.72 10.41 17.50
C PRO A 53 -18.03 9.12 18.29
N GLY A 54 -18.43 8.07 17.57
CA GLY A 54 -18.71 6.76 18.14
C GLY A 54 -17.45 6.16 18.77
N LEU A 55 -17.50 5.85 20.06
CA LEU A 55 -16.46 5.08 20.74
C LEU A 55 -16.59 3.60 20.37
N TYR A 56 -15.74 3.14 19.44
CA TYR A 56 -15.72 1.75 18.99
C TYR A 56 -14.78 0.89 19.85
N PRO A 57 -15.20 -0.32 20.30
CA PRO A 57 -14.30 -1.25 20.97
C PRO A 57 -13.09 -1.60 20.09
N LEU A 58 -11.88 -1.57 20.66
CA LEU A 58 -10.62 -1.80 19.93
C LEU A 58 -10.61 -3.12 19.13
N GLN A 59 -11.30 -4.16 19.63
CA GLN A 59 -11.49 -5.46 18.96
C GLN A 59 -12.22 -5.38 17.60
N ARG A 60 -12.86 -4.25 17.27
CA ARG A 60 -13.53 -3.99 15.98
C ARG A 60 -12.76 -3.02 15.06
N CYS A 61 -11.58 -2.59 15.49
CA CYS A 61 -10.69 -1.72 14.72
C CYS A 61 -9.48 -2.51 14.21
N LYS A 62 -8.83 -1.97 13.17
CA LYS A 62 -7.46 -2.33 12.80
C LYS A 62 -6.53 -1.17 13.15
N THR A 63 -5.40 -1.47 13.77
CA THR A 63 -4.34 -0.50 14.03
C THR A 63 -3.54 -0.29 12.75
N LEU A 64 -3.42 0.96 12.31
CA LEU A 64 -2.54 1.36 11.22
C LEU A 64 -1.31 2.06 11.79
N HIS A 65 -0.13 1.55 11.45
CA HIS A 65 1.16 2.14 11.78
C HIS A 65 1.70 2.85 10.53
N LEU A 66 1.95 4.16 10.64
CA LEU A 66 2.41 5.03 9.57
C LEU A 66 3.87 5.42 9.79
N VAL A 67 4.69 5.18 8.76
CA VAL A 67 6.14 5.41 8.77
C VAL A 67 6.53 6.10 7.46
N ARG A 68 7.16 7.27 7.55
CA ARG A 68 7.78 7.94 6.38
C ARG A 68 9.08 7.21 6.03
N HIS A 69 9.46 7.21 4.74
CA HIS A 69 10.79 6.78 4.28
C HIS A 69 11.93 7.43 5.09
N ALA A 70 13.06 6.73 5.24
CA ALA A 70 14.30 7.31 5.77
C ALA A 70 14.94 8.28 4.75
N GLN A 71 15.95 9.05 5.16
CA GLN A 71 16.59 10.05 4.28
C GLN A 71 17.08 9.40 2.96
N GLY A 72 16.58 9.89 1.82
CA GLY A 72 17.05 9.52 0.50
C GLY A 72 17.97 10.58 -0.12
N ILE A 73 18.72 10.20 -1.17
CA ILE A 73 19.67 11.12 -1.85
C ILE A 73 18.99 12.42 -2.31
N HIS A 74 17.73 12.33 -2.75
CA HIS A 74 16.92 13.50 -3.16
C HIS A 74 16.68 14.51 -2.03
N ASN A 75 16.61 14.10 -0.76
CA ASN A 75 16.46 15.04 0.35
C ASN A 75 17.74 15.86 0.54
N VAL A 76 18.90 15.18 0.56
CA VAL A 76 20.21 15.84 0.71
C VAL A 76 20.55 16.75 -0.49
N ALA A 77 20.05 16.43 -1.68
CA ALA A 77 20.15 17.31 -2.84
C ALA A 77 19.23 18.53 -2.69
N GLY A 78 17.94 18.32 -2.45
CA GLY A 78 16.94 19.38 -2.32
C GLY A 78 17.12 20.33 -1.12
N GLU A 79 17.75 19.85 -0.04
CA GLU A 79 18.16 20.66 1.12
C GLU A 79 19.32 21.63 0.79
N LYS A 80 20.12 21.34 -0.25
CA LYS A 80 21.22 22.21 -0.73
C LYS A 80 20.79 23.14 -1.85
N ASP A 81 20.02 22.61 -2.81
CA ASP A 81 19.46 23.34 -3.94
C ASP A 81 18.11 22.74 -4.33
N HIS A 82 17.05 23.56 -4.27
CA HIS A 82 15.70 23.14 -4.63
C HIS A 82 15.56 22.87 -6.15
N ALA A 83 16.42 23.42 -7.00
CA ALA A 83 16.43 23.10 -8.43
C ALA A 83 16.94 21.67 -8.70
N ALA A 84 17.73 21.09 -7.80
CA ALA A 84 18.24 19.72 -7.93
C ALA A 84 17.11 18.66 -8.00
N TYR A 85 15.92 18.93 -7.47
CA TYR A 85 14.72 18.08 -7.64
C TYR A 85 14.26 17.91 -9.10
N LEU A 86 14.87 18.59 -10.08
CA LEU A 86 14.66 18.37 -11.51
C LEU A 86 15.75 17.49 -12.14
N SER A 87 16.80 17.10 -11.41
CA SER A 87 17.86 16.21 -11.92
C SER A 87 17.37 14.79 -12.11
N GLU A 88 17.63 14.24 -13.29
CA GLU A 88 17.40 12.83 -13.62
C GLU A 88 18.29 11.87 -12.80
N GLU A 89 19.40 12.36 -12.22
CA GLU A 89 20.26 11.59 -11.30
C GLU A 89 19.52 11.21 -10.00
N LEU A 90 18.45 11.92 -9.65
CA LEU A 90 17.60 11.62 -8.50
C LEU A 90 16.44 10.66 -8.85
N PHE A 91 16.36 10.16 -10.08
CA PHE A 91 15.31 9.22 -10.50
C PHE A 91 15.25 7.99 -9.59
N ASP A 92 14.06 7.74 -9.02
CA ASP A 92 13.84 6.65 -8.06
C ASP A 92 14.86 6.62 -6.90
N ALA A 93 15.19 7.80 -6.36
CA ALA A 93 16.21 7.99 -5.33
C ALA A 93 16.18 6.94 -4.19
N HIS A 94 17.33 6.30 -3.98
CA HIS A 94 17.61 5.37 -2.87
C HIS A 94 17.93 6.09 -1.54
N LEU A 95 18.04 5.31 -0.46
CA LEU A 95 18.47 5.78 0.86
C LEU A 95 19.94 6.21 0.89
N THR A 96 20.26 7.23 1.69
CA THR A 96 21.64 7.60 2.03
C THR A 96 22.21 6.65 3.11
N PRO A 97 23.53 6.67 3.40
CA PRO A 97 24.08 5.97 4.56
C PRO A 97 23.45 6.41 5.90
N LEU A 98 23.11 7.70 6.03
CA LEU A 98 22.35 8.21 7.18
C LEU A 98 20.89 7.71 7.14
N GLY A 99 20.30 7.55 5.96
CA GLY A 99 19.02 6.88 5.77
C GLY A 99 19.04 5.45 6.32
N TRP A 100 20.05 4.65 5.99
CA TRP A 100 20.19 3.30 6.54
C TRP A 100 20.37 3.31 8.07
N GLN A 101 21.20 4.20 8.63
CA GLN A 101 21.29 4.38 10.09
C GLN A 101 19.94 4.73 10.73
N GLN A 102 19.08 5.51 10.06
CA GLN A 102 17.73 5.79 10.55
C GLN A 102 16.82 4.55 10.51
N VAL A 103 16.99 3.68 9.51
CA VAL A 103 16.31 2.38 9.39
C VAL A 103 16.76 1.39 10.47
N ASP A 104 18.06 1.31 10.77
CA ASP A 104 18.59 0.45 11.84
C ASP A 104 18.03 0.84 13.22
N ASN A 105 18.01 2.13 13.51
CA ASN A 105 17.41 2.67 14.74
C ASN A 105 15.90 2.38 14.80
N LEU A 106 15.20 2.41 13.67
CA LEU A 106 13.78 2.03 13.59
C LEU A 106 13.59 0.51 13.80
N ARG A 107 14.40 -0.33 13.14
CA ARG A 107 14.39 -1.81 13.31
C ARG A 107 14.58 -2.18 14.78
N LYS A 108 15.59 -1.59 15.42
CA LYS A 108 15.87 -1.76 16.85
C LYS A 108 14.62 -1.45 17.70
N HIS A 109 14.01 -0.28 17.51
CA HIS A 109 12.79 0.11 18.23
C HIS A 109 11.61 -0.83 17.96
N VAL A 110 11.42 -1.28 16.72
CA VAL A 110 10.35 -2.22 16.31
C VAL A 110 10.52 -3.59 16.99
N GLN A 111 11.76 -4.06 17.17
CA GLN A 111 12.04 -5.32 17.88
C GLN A 111 11.94 -5.16 19.41
N GLU A 112 12.51 -4.09 19.99
CA GLU A 112 12.49 -3.80 21.44
C GLU A 112 11.07 -3.60 21.99
N THR A 113 10.18 -2.96 21.23
CA THR A 113 8.75 -2.81 21.57
C THR A 113 7.90 -4.06 21.30
N GLY A 114 8.51 -5.09 20.69
CA GLY A 114 7.81 -6.27 20.18
C GLY A 114 6.73 -5.94 19.13
N LEU A 115 6.87 -4.82 18.42
CA LEU A 115 5.91 -4.40 17.39
C LEU A 115 5.97 -5.31 16.16
N SER A 116 7.16 -5.81 15.79
CA SER A 116 7.35 -6.81 14.73
C SER A 116 6.38 -7.99 14.82
N LYS A 117 6.11 -8.47 16.04
CA LYS A 117 5.22 -9.62 16.35
C LYS A 117 3.72 -9.28 16.34
N LYS A 118 3.36 -8.02 16.04
CA LYS A 118 1.97 -7.49 16.04
C LYS A 118 1.53 -6.96 14.67
N ILE A 119 2.43 -6.95 13.67
CA ILE A 119 2.11 -6.50 12.31
C ILE A 119 1.55 -7.68 11.51
N ASP A 120 0.28 -7.59 11.09
CA ASP A 120 -0.35 -8.59 10.19
C ASP A 120 0.18 -8.50 8.74
N LEU A 121 0.59 -7.29 8.31
CA LEU A 121 0.85 -6.92 6.92
C LEU A 121 1.67 -5.61 6.86
N VAL A 122 2.66 -5.53 5.98
CA VAL A 122 3.35 -4.27 5.63
C VAL A 122 2.92 -3.82 4.24
N ILE A 123 2.39 -2.60 4.13
CA ILE A 123 2.02 -1.99 2.86
C ILE A 123 3.06 -0.91 2.52
N VAL A 124 3.60 -0.95 1.30
CA VAL A 124 4.67 -0.04 0.86
C VAL A 124 4.29 0.74 -0.40
N SER A 125 4.79 1.97 -0.48
CA SER A 125 4.92 2.66 -1.76
C SER A 125 5.97 1.94 -2.63
N PRO A 126 5.73 1.75 -3.94
CA PRO A 126 6.69 1.19 -4.89
C PRO A 126 7.75 2.22 -5.33
N LEU A 127 8.37 2.94 -4.39
CA LEU A 127 9.58 3.74 -4.61
C LEU A 127 10.77 3.05 -3.92
N LEU A 128 11.98 3.17 -4.47
CA LEU A 128 13.16 2.46 -3.95
C LEU A 128 13.43 2.79 -2.48
N ARG A 129 13.44 4.09 -2.12
CA ARG A 129 13.57 4.56 -0.72
C ARG A 129 12.52 3.99 0.25
N THR A 130 11.25 3.88 -0.16
CA THR A 130 10.18 3.38 0.72
C THR A 130 10.25 1.87 0.90
N MET A 131 10.61 1.14 -0.16
CA MET A 131 10.84 -0.30 -0.06
C MET A 131 12.07 -0.60 0.80
N GLN A 132 13.23 0.01 0.52
CA GLN A 132 14.46 -0.09 1.33
C GLN A 132 14.19 0.21 2.83
N THR A 133 13.44 1.29 3.12
CA THR A 133 13.04 1.63 4.49
C THR A 133 12.24 0.51 5.16
N ALA A 134 11.22 -0.01 4.47
CA ALA A 134 10.29 -0.97 5.04
C ALA A 134 10.95 -2.35 5.25
N VAL A 135 11.76 -2.83 4.30
CA VAL A 135 12.42 -4.13 4.40
C VAL A 135 13.53 -4.13 5.45
N GLY A 136 14.27 -3.04 5.62
CA GLY A 136 15.26 -2.94 6.71
C GLY A 136 14.60 -2.91 8.10
N ALA A 137 13.51 -2.15 8.24
CA ALA A 137 12.83 -1.95 9.52
C ALA A 137 11.94 -3.11 9.98
N PHE A 138 11.27 -3.80 9.04
CA PHE A 138 10.27 -4.84 9.34
C PHE A 138 10.57 -6.21 8.69
N GLY A 139 11.67 -6.34 7.94
CA GLY A 139 12.09 -7.60 7.32
C GLY A 139 12.67 -8.61 8.30
N GLY A 140 12.97 -9.80 7.80
CA GLY A 140 13.46 -10.92 8.60
C GLY A 140 14.85 -10.69 9.19
N GLU A 141 15.22 -11.57 10.12
CA GLU A 141 16.60 -11.70 10.62
C GLU A 141 17.53 -12.29 9.55
N GLY A 142 18.83 -12.35 9.83
CA GLY A 142 19.82 -12.94 8.92
C GLY A 142 19.44 -14.36 8.47
N TYR A 143 19.83 -14.71 7.24
CA TYR A 143 19.60 -16.05 6.67
C TYR A 143 20.19 -17.12 7.60
N ARG A 144 19.41 -18.17 7.88
CA ARG A 144 19.84 -19.31 8.71
C ARG A 144 20.13 -20.48 7.80
N ASP A 145 21.19 -21.22 8.09
CA ASP A 145 21.71 -22.28 7.21
C ASP A 145 20.63 -23.29 6.81
N GLY A 146 20.55 -23.57 5.51
CA GLY A 146 19.69 -24.62 4.95
C GLY A 146 18.22 -24.27 4.66
N ILE A 147 17.78 -23.01 4.85
CA ILE A 147 16.39 -22.60 4.54
C ILE A 147 16.32 -21.85 3.21
N ASP A 148 16.10 -22.56 2.10
CA ASP A 148 15.91 -21.97 0.76
C ASP A 148 14.57 -21.21 0.69
N ILE A 149 14.64 -19.89 0.91
CA ILE A 149 13.54 -18.94 0.76
C ILE A 149 14.02 -17.72 -0.02
N PRO A 150 13.17 -17.12 -0.88
CA PRO A 150 13.51 -15.90 -1.58
C PRO A 150 13.78 -14.77 -0.58
N PRO A 151 14.87 -13.98 -0.74
CA PRO A 151 15.12 -12.84 0.11
C PRO A 151 14.01 -11.79 -0.05
N LEU A 152 13.78 -11.01 1.00
CA LEU A 152 12.91 -9.84 0.96
C LEU A 152 13.58 -8.67 0.24
N MET A 153 14.91 -8.57 0.36
CA MET A 153 15.78 -7.68 -0.41
C MET A 153 17.10 -8.37 -0.70
N VAL A 154 17.58 -8.31 -1.94
CA VAL A 154 18.91 -8.84 -2.30
C VAL A 154 20.05 -7.95 -1.77
N GLU A 155 21.27 -8.49 -1.76
CA GLU A 155 22.47 -7.71 -1.44
C GLU A 155 22.67 -6.56 -2.44
N ASN A 156 23.16 -5.41 -1.93
CA ASN A 156 23.38 -4.18 -2.68
C ASN A 156 22.16 -3.66 -3.47
N ALA A 157 20.93 -4.02 -3.08
CA ALA A 157 19.72 -3.62 -3.80
C ALA A 157 19.62 -2.08 -3.91
N GLY A 158 19.79 -1.56 -5.13
CA GLY A 158 19.77 -0.13 -5.43
C GLY A 158 21.01 0.62 -4.92
N GLU A 159 22.21 0.07 -5.13
CA GLU A 159 23.52 0.63 -4.71
C GLU A 159 23.56 1.05 -3.23
N SER A 160 22.95 0.21 -2.39
CA SER A 160 22.80 0.44 -0.96
C SER A 160 24.02 0.01 -0.13
N HIS A 161 24.91 -0.81 -0.69
CA HIS A 161 25.96 -1.56 0.01
C HIS A 161 25.46 -2.34 1.25
N HIS A 162 24.16 -2.64 1.29
CA HIS A 162 23.49 -3.33 2.38
C HIS A 162 23.45 -4.84 2.11
N PRO A 163 23.69 -5.72 3.10
CA PRO A 163 23.54 -7.16 2.94
C PRO A 163 22.11 -7.58 2.60
N ALA A 164 21.93 -8.78 2.06
CA ALA A 164 20.60 -9.32 1.78
C ALA A 164 19.75 -9.45 3.06
N ILE A 165 18.46 -9.15 2.95
CA ILE A 165 17.48 -9.23 4.05
C ILE A 165 16.53 -10.41 3.79
N SER A 166 16.35 -11.26 4.79
CA SER A 166 15.50 -12.44 4.69
C SER A 166 14.00 -12.10 4.71
N SER A 167 13.19 -12.98 4.13
CA SER A 167 11.73 -13.02 4.33
C SER A 167 11.31 -13.89 5.53
N LEU A 168 12.27 -14.51 6.26
CA LEU A 168 11.97 -15.38 7.39
C LEU A 168 11.42 -14.60 8.60
N ASN A 169 10.29 -15.06 9.13
CA ASN A 169 9.62 -14.52 10.33
C ASN A 169 9.20 -13.04 10.23
N CYS A 170 9.14 -12.45 9.03
CA CYS A 170 8.55 -11.13 8.81
C CYS A 170 7.07 -11.25 8.38
N PRO A 171 6.25 -10.20 8.58
CA PRO A 171 4.94 -10.10 7.92
C PRO A 171 5.06 -10.13 6.39
N PRO A 172 3.96 -10.43 5.66
CA PRO A 172 3.92 -10.24 4.22
C PRO A 172 4.06 -8.76 3.83
N PHE A 173 4.69 -8.51 2.68
CA PHE A 173 4.88 -7.17 2.12
C PHE A 173 4.08 -7.01 0.82
N VAL A 174 3.33 -5.92 0.68
CA VAL A 174 2.54 -5.62 -0.52
C VAL A 174 2.78 -4.18 -1.00
N ALA A 175 3.16 -4.03 -2.27
CA ALA A 175 3.41 -2.74 -2.90
C ALA A 175 2.15 -2.15 -3.55
N VAL A 176 1.80 -0.92 -3.19
CA VAL A 176 0.56 -0.23 -3.60
C VAL A 176 0.87 1.18 -4.10
N GLU A 177 0.54 1.48 -5.36
CA GLU A 177 0.81 2.79 -6.00
C GLU A 177 0.18 3.97 -5.26
N LEU A 178 -0.98 3.76 -4.61
CA LEU A 178 -1.70 4.76 -3.83
C LEU A 178 -1.02 5.16 -2.52
N CYS A 179 0.03 4.44 -2.10
CA CYS A 179 0.82 4.79 -0.91
C CYS A 179 1.98 5.76 -1.23
N ARG A 180 2.13 6.19 -2.49
CA ARG A 180 3.17 7.16 -2.90
C ARG A 180 2.92 8.53 -2.28
N GLU A 181 3.99 9.13 -1.75
CA GLU A 181 4.00 10.48 -1.19
C GLU A 181 3.59 11.57 -2.19
N HIS A 182 4.11 11.50 -3.43
CA HIS A 182 3.76 12.42 -4.51
C HIS A 182 3.64 11.68 -5.85
N LEU A 183 2.72 12.17 -6.69
CA LEU A 183 2.63 11.88 -8.12
C LEU A 183 3.16 13.09 -8.92
N GLY A 184 4.34 13.59 -8.52
CA GLY A 184 4.90 14.85 -8.99
C GLY A 184 5.65 14.78 -10.32
N VAL A 185 6.11 15.96 -10.77
CA VAL A 185 6.95 16.14 -11.97
C VAL A 185 8.42 15.81 -11.72
N HIS A 186 8.84 15.72 -10.46
CA HIS A 186 10.23 15.49 -10.06
C HIS A 186 10.66 14.05 -10.39
N PRO A 187 11.84 13.83 -11.01
CA PRO A 187 12.34 12.47 -11.30
C PRO A 187 12.38 11.56 -10.07
N CYS A 188 12.65 12.10 -8.88
CA CYS A 188 12.65 11.33 -7.62
C CYS A 188 11.29 10.79 -7.18
N ASP A 189 10.17 11.36 -7.66
CA ASP A 189 8.84 10.81 -7.41
C ASP A 189 8.49 9.70 -8.40
N ARG A 190 9.17 9.64 -9.54
CA ARG A 190 9.01 8.55 -10.50
C ARG A 190 9.77 7.32 -9.99
N ARG A 191 9.21 6.15 -10.28
CA ARG A 191 9.75 4.83 -9.91
C ARG A 191 10.20 4.05 -11.13
N LYS A 192 11.07 3.07 -10.93
CA LYS A 192 11.44 2.07 -11.94
C LYS A 192 10.24 1.17 -12.32
N SER A 193 10.40 0.34 -13.36
CA SER A 193 9.42 -0.69 -13.67
C SER A 193 9.46 -1.80 -12.63
N ILE A 194 8.33 -2.49 -12.42
CA ILE A 194 8.30 -3.60 -11.46
C ILE A 194 9.06 -4.84 -11.97
N ASN A 195 9.44 -4.88 -13.25
CA ASN A 195 10.34 -5.91 -13.76
C ASN A 195 11.78 -5.69 -13.27
N GLU A 196 12.19 -4.45 -12.98
CA GLU A 196 13.45 -4.13 -12.31
C GLU A 196 13.37 -4.35 -10.79
N TYR A 197 12.22 -4.12 -10.17
CA TYR A 197 12.06 -4.35 -8.71
C TYR A 197 11.93 -5.81 -8.30
N ARG A 198 11.31 -6.68 -9.12
CA ARG A 198 11.16 -8.12 -8.82
C ARG A 198 12.47 -8.83 -8.45
N PRO A 199 13.59 -8.68 -9.20
CA PRO A 199 14.86 -9.29 -8.79
C PRO A 199 15.48 -8.63 -7.56
N LEU A 200 15.17 -7.35 -7.28
CA LEU A 200 15.71 -6.63 -6.12
C LEU A 200 14.96 -6.93 -4.81
N PHE A 201 13.65 -7.15 -4.91
CA PHE A 201 12.75 -7.42 -3.77
C PHE A 201 11.85 -8.66 -4.04
N PRO A 202 12.40 -9.88 -4.17
CA PRO A 202 11.65 -11.06 -4.61
C PRO A 202 10.40 -11.41 -3.79
N ALA A 203 10.42 -11.18 -2.46
CA ALA A 203 9.30 -11.52 -1.58
C ALA A 203 8.26 -10.39 -1.35
N ILE A 204 8.38 -9.24 -2.03
CA ILE A 204 7.32 -8.21 -2.02
C ILE A 204 6.27 -8.58 -3.07
N ASP A 205 5.00 -8.69 -2.69
CA ASP A 205 3.93 -8.81 -3.67
C ASP A 205 3.64 -7.46 -4.33
N PHE A 206 3.74 -7.44 -5.66
CA PHE A 206 3.36 -6.31 -6.49
C PHE A 206 2.09 -6.61 -7.30
N SER A 207 1.16 -7.44 -6.84
CA SER A 207 -0.09 -7.73 -7.59
C SER A 207 -0.97 -6.48 -7.74
N LEU A 208 -1.03 -5.63 -6.69
CA LEU A 208 -1.93 -4.48 -6.58
C LEU A 208 -1.53 -3.23 -7.40
N LYS A 209 -0.67 -3.38 -8.42
CA LYS A 209 -0.36 -2.35 -9.44
C LYS A 209 -1.60 -1.75 -10.13
N ALA A 210 -2.70 -2.51 -10.16
CA ALA A 210 -3.78 -2.35 -11.12
C ALA A 210 -4.78 -1.21 -10.83
N MET A 211 -4.36 -0.15 -10.15
CA MET A 211 -5.05 1.14 -10.21
C MET A 211 -4.24 2.13 -11.06
N ARG A 212 -4.16 1.83 -12.36
CA ARG A 212 -3.78 2.83 -13.37
C ARG A 212 -4.70 4.03 -13.24
N ILE A 213 -4.17 5.19 -12.87
CA ILE A 213 -4.91 6.45 -12.88
C ILE A 213 -5.05 6.92 -14.33
N PHE A 214 -5.93 6.26 -15.08
CA PHE A 214 -6.46 6.79 -16.33
C PHE A 214 -7.46 7.90 -15.96
N CYS A 215 -7.05 9.15 -16.20
CA CYS A 215 -7.82 10.39 -16.17
C CYS A 215 -9.26 10.27 -15.60
N GLY A 216 -9.39 10.32 -14.27
CA GLY A 216 -10.67 10.55 -13.60
C GLY A 216 -11.70 9.41 -13.55
N LYS A 217 -11.38 8.16 -13.93
CA LYS A 217 -12.32 7.02 -13.76
C LYS A 217 -11.68 5.77 -13.15
N LEU A 218 -12.17 5.37 -11.97
CA LEU A 218 -11.99 4.00 -11.47
C LEU A 218 -12.81 3.03 -12.34
N ILE A 219 -12.13 2.11 -13.02
CA ILE A 219 -12.73 0.91 -13.58
C ILE A 219 -11.93 -0.29 -13.07
N LEU A 220 -12.56 -1.12 -12.25
CA LEU A 220 -11.95 -2.31 -11.65
C LEU A 220 -12.05 -3.48 -12.63
N GLU A 221 -11.05 -3.66 -13.49
CA GLU A 221 -11.09 -4.64 -14.59
C GLU A 221 -11.07 -6.13 -14.14
N LYS A 222 -12.24 -6.63 -13.73
CA LYS A 222 -12.54 -8.06 -13.68
C LYS A 222 -12.78 -8.65 -15.10
N ARG A 223 -11.81 -8.56 -16.03
CA ARG A 223 -11.65 -9.44 -17.22
C ARG A 223 -10.49 -9.01 -18.14
N MET A 224 -9.36 -9.71 -18.03
CA MET A 224 -8.41 -9.91 -19.14
C MET A 224 -8.27 -11.42 -19.42
N LYS A 225 -9.37 -12.03 -19.89
CA LYS A 225 -9.47 -13.41 -20.38
C LYS A 225 -10.45 -13.52 -21.57
N LYS A 226 -10.33 -12.59 -22.52
CA LYS A 226 -10.82 -12.66 -23.91
C LYS A 226 -10.25 -11.44 -24.66
N LEU A 227 -9.93 -11.61 -25.95
CA LEU A 227 -9.12 -10.67 -26.76
C LEU A 227 -7.66 -10.60 -26.26
N GLN A 228 -6.59 -10.72 -27.06
CA GLN A 228 -6.36 -11.18 -28.45
C GLN A 228 -4.94 -11.80 -28.47
N LEU A 229 -4.58 -12.79 -29.28
CA LEU A 229 -5.36 -13.69 -30.14
C LEU A 229 -6.14 -13.07 -31.32
N GLU A 230 -5.49 -12.19 -32.08
CA GLU A 230 -5.66 -11.96 -33.52
C GLU A 230 -4.43 -11.14 -33.96
N GLU A 231 -3.64 -11.72 -34.89
CA GLU A 231 -2.34 -11.28 -35.43
C GLU A 231 -1.28 -10.79 -34.41
#